data_AF-A0A7J2NR66-F1
#
_entry.id   AF-A0A7J2NR66-F1
#
_cell.length_a   1.000
_cell.length_b   1.000
_cell.length_c   1.000
_cell.angle_alpha   90.00
_cell.angle_beta   90.00
_cell.angle_gamma   90.00
#
_symmetry.space_group_name_H-M   'P 1'
#
loop_
_entity.id
_entity.type
_entity.pdbx_description
1 polymer ?
#
loop_
_entity_poly.entity_id
_entity_poly.type
_entity_poly.pdbx_seq_one_letter_code
_entity_poly.pdbx_strand_id
1 'polypeptide(L)'
;MSDLDTSGLQGVTLKVYLYAVKKNGAVGPREVMRSANLSSPSVAYRHLQKLETMGLLTKDEWGNYIVKEKVAIRGYVWVGRILVPNPMLYSIIFLGILITELVVLAIHFSVETQEFKTFFLLLTLITVAALILFAVEGLRMLAKIRIRQAD
;
A
#
# COMPACT_ATOMS: atom_id res chain seq x y z
N MET A 1 -14.61 11.90 11.88
CA MET A 1 -13.59 11.07 11.21
C MET A 1 -13.02 10.16 12.28
N SER A 2 -13.51 8.92 12.42
CA SER A 2 -13.05 8.01 13.49
C SER A 2 -11.64 7.54 13.18
N ASP A 3 -10.71 7.70 14.13
CA ASP A 3 -9.39 7.08 14.09
C ASP A 3 -9.55 5.55 14.04
N LEU A 4 -9.44 4.98 12.85
CA LEU A 4 -9.54 3.55 12.62
C LEU A 4 -8.20 2.91 13.02
N ASP A 5 -8.18 2.30 14.21
CA ASP A 5 -7.03 1.59 14.75
C ASP A 5 -6.72 0.33 13.93
N THR A 6 -5.99 0.53 12.83
CA THR A 6 -5.55 -0.50 11.89
C THR A 6 -4.28 -1.23 12.35
N SER A 7 -3.81 -0.99 13.59
CA SER A 7 -2.60 -1.61 14.15
C SER A 7 -2.65 -3.15 14.11
N GLY A 8 -3.85 -3.74 14.16
CA GLY A 8 -4.07 -5.19 14.08
C GLY A 8 -4.21 -5.77 12.67
N LEU A 9 -4.08 -4.98 11.61
CA LEU A 9 -4.27 -5.40 10.22
C LEU A 9 -3.00 -6.02 9.63
N GLN A 10 -2.57 -7.12 10.23
CA GLN A 10 -1.44 -7.91 9.75
C GLN A 10 -1.84 -9.37 9.66
N GLY A 11 -1.01 -10.17 9.00
CA GLY A 11 -1.23 -11.61 9.03
C GLY A 11 -2.29 -12.09 8.06
N VAL A 12 -2.98 -13.12 8.52
CA VAL A 12 -4.18 -13.70 7.92
C VAL A 12 -5.30 -12.66 7.76
N THR A 13 -5.45 -11.74 8.72
CA THR A 13 -6.50 -10.71 8.72
C THR A 13 -6.39 -9.80 7.48
N LEU A 14 -5.17 -9.44 7.06
CA LEU A 14 -4.95 -8.67 5.83
C LEU A 14 -5.30 -9.48 4.57
N LYS A 15 -4.97 -10.78 4.54
CA LYS A 15 -5.30 -11.67 3.42
C LYS A 15 -6.82 -11.78 3.24
N VAL A 16 -7.56 -11.91 4.34
CA VAL A 16 -9.03 -11.93 4.35
C VAL A 16 -9.61 -10.59 3.86
N TYR A 17 -9.07 -9.46 4.34
CA TYR A 17 -9.52 -8.14 3.89
C TYR A 17 -9.28 -7.92 2.40
N LEU A 18 -8.08 -8.24 1.89
CA LEU A 18 -7.76 -8.12 0.46
C LEU A 18 -8.68 -8.98 -0.41
N TYR A 19 -9.03 -10.18 0.06
CA TYR A 19 -10.00 -11.04 -0.64
C TYR A 19 -11.39 -10.40 -0.69
N ALA A 20 -11.89 -9.88 0.43
CA ALA A 20 -13.18 -9.19 0.49
C ALA A 20 -13.23 -7.98 -0.47
N VAL A 21 -12.15 -7.18 -0.50
CA VAL A 21 -12.03 -6.03 -1.42
C VAL A 21 -11.95 -6.47 -2.88
N LYS A 22 -11.21 -7.54 -3.18
CA LYS A 22 -11.10 -8.07 -4.55
C LYS A 22 -12.42 -8.61 -5.08
N LYS A 23 -13.20 -9.29 -4.23
CA LYS A 23 -14.51 -9.82 -4.61
C LYS A 23 -15.53 -8.71 -4.85
N ASN A 24 -15.38 -7.57 -4.18
CA ASN A 24 -16.23 -6.38 -4.35
C ASN A 24 -17.73 -6.70 -4.22
N GLY A 25 -18.08 -7.48 -3.21
CA GLY A 25 -19.44 -7.96 -2.93
C GLY A 25 -19.51 -8.68 -1.58
N ALA A 26 -20.68 -9.19 -1.22
CA ALA A 26 -20.89 -9.92 0.03
C ALA A 26 -20.00 -11.18 0.11
N VAL A 27 -19.22 -11.30 1.17
CA VAL A 27 -18.35 -12.45 1.48
C VAL A 27 -18.83 -13.18 2.73
N GLY A 28 -19.06 -14.49 2.57
CA GLY A 28 -19.44 -15.38 3.67
C GLY A 28 -18.22 -16.07 4.31
N PRO A 29 -18.31 -16.52 5.58
CA PRO A 29 -17.20 -17.17 6.29
C PRO A 29 -16.66 -18.43 5.60
N ARG A 30 -17.54 -19.25 4.99
CA ARG A 30 -17.15 -20.47 4.28
C ARG A 30 -16.35 -20.19 3.01
N GLU A 31 -16.70 -19.11 2.33
CA GLU A 31 -16.05 -18.70 1.10
C GLU A 31 -14.68 -18.10 1.38
N VAL A 32 -14.60 -17.21 2.37
CA VAL A 32 -13.35 -16.65 2.87
C VAL A 32 -12.42 -17.74 3.37
N MET A 33 -12.94 -18.75 4.07
CA MET A 33 -12.14 -19.91 4.50
C MET A 33 -11.46 -20.60 3.30
N ARG A 34 -12.20 -20.90 2.23
CA ARG A 34 -11.65 -21.56 1.04
C ARG A 34 -10.62 -20.68 0.33
N SER A 35 -10.93 -19.40 0.13
CA SER A 35 -10.06 -18.52 -0.64
C SER A 35 -8.83 -18.02 0.12
N ALA A 36 -8.92 -17.89 1.45
CA ALA A 36 -7.79 -17.51 2.29
C ALA A 36 -7.03 -18.72 2.88
N ASN A 37 -7.41 -19.95 2.50
CA ASN A 37 -6.81 -21.22 2.93
C ASN A 37 -6.80 -21.38 4.47
N LEU A 38 -7.94 -21.11 5.12
CA LEU A 38 -8.08 -21.15 6.58
C LEU A 38 -8.54 -22.52 7.07
N SER A 39 -8.11 -22.88 8.27
CA SER A 39 -8.36 -24.18 8.89
C SER A 39 -9.84 -24.47 9.14
N SER A 40 -10.69 -23.45 9.32
CA SER A 40 -12.13 -23.63 9.53
C SER A 40 -12.96 -22.38 9.22
N PRO A 41 -14.28 -22.51 9.00
CA PRO A 41 -15.18 -21.38 8.80
C PRO A 41 -15.25 -20.48 10.04
N SER A 42 -15.07 -21.05 11.23
CA SER A 42 -15.06 -20.32 12.50
C SER A 42 -13.84 -19.41 12.64
N VAL A 43 -12.67 -19.86 12.15
CA VAL A 43 -11.46 -19.02 12.10
C VAL A 43 -11.67 -17.85 11.12
N ALA A 44 -12.25 -18.13 9.95
CA ALA A 44 -12.61 -17.09 8.99
C ALA A 44 -13.59 -16.06 9.58
N TYR A 45 -14.61 -16.54 10.30
CA TYR A 45 -15.58 -15.69 10.99
C TYR A 45 -14.90 -14.76 12.01
N ARG A 46 -13.96 -15.27 12.81
CA ARG A 46 -13.21 -14.47 13.78
C ARG A 46 -12.43 -13.33 13.13
N HIS A 47 -11.80 -13.58 11.98
CA HIS A 47 -11.10 -12.53 11.23
C HIS A 47 -12.07 -11.51 10.60
N LEU A 48 -13.20 -11.96 10.06
CA LEU A 48 -14.24 -11.07 9.52
C LEU A 48 -14.85 -10.17 10.59
N GLN A 49 -15.16 -10.73 11.77
CA GLN A 49 -15.66 -9.97 12.92
C GLN A 49 -14.61 -8.98 13.44
N LYS A 50 -13.32 -9.35 13.43
CA LYS A 50 -12.23 -8.43 13.76
C LYS A 50 -12.16 -7.26 12.77
N LEU A 51 -12.32 -7.53 11.46
CA LEU A 51 -12.36 -6.51 10.41
C LEU A 51 -13.59 -5.60 10.51
N GLU A 52 -14.74 -6.16 10.89
CA GLU A 52 -15.96 -5.39 11.19
C GLU A 52 -15.76 -4.47 12.39
N THR A 53 -15.15 -4.97 13.47
CA THR A 53 -14.83 -4.18 14.67
C THR A 53 -13.86 -3.03 14.35
N MET A 54 -12.98 -3.25 13.37
CA MET A 54 -12.06 -2.22 12.82
C MET A 54 -12.75 -1.24 11.86
N GLY A 55 -14.06 -1.34 11.63
CA GLY A 55 -14.81 -0.50 10.70
C GLY A 55 -14.52 -0.74 9.22
N LEU A 56 -13.75 -1.79 8.87
CA LEU A 56 -13.34 -2.10 7.50
C LEU A 56 -14.42 -2.87 6.73
N LEU A 57 -15.22 -3.66 7.44
CA LEU A 57 -16.33 -4.44 6.90
C LEU A 57 -17.63 -4.07 7.64
N THR A 58 -18.77 -4.29 7.00
CA THR A 58 -20.11 -4.22 7.61
C THR A 58 -20.82 -5.54 7.34
N LYS A 59 -21.58 -6.04 8.31
CA LYS A 59 -22.42 -7.22 8.12
C LYS A 59 -23.73 -6.85 7.43
N ASP A 60 -24.17 -7.65 6.46
CA ASP A 60 -25.48 -7.55 5.82
C ASP A 60 -26.57 -8.29 6.63
N GLU A 61 -27.82 -8.13 6.24
CA GLU A 61 -28.96 -8.77 6.90
C GLU A 61 -28.96 -10.31 6.80
N TRP A 62 -28.22 -10.87 5.85
CA TRP A 62 -28.05 -12.31 5.62
C TRP A 62 -26.81 -12.89 6.32
N GLY A 63 -26.09 -12.08 7.10
CA GLY A 63 -24.92 -12.48 7.85
C GLY A 63 -23.62 -12.58 7.04
N ASN A 64 -23.60 -12.06 5.80
CA ASN A 64 -22.38 -11.90 5.01
C ASN A 64 -21.73 -10.54 5.30
N TYR A 65 -20.45 -10.40 4.96
CA TYR A 65 -19.69 -9.17 5.18
C TYR A 65 -19.47 -8.42 3.87
N ILE A 66 -19.65 -7.10 3.88
CA ILE A 66 -19.46 -6.18 2.74
C ILE A 66 -18.40 -5.16 3.14
N VAL A 67 -17.54 -4.76 2.20
CA VAL A 67 -16.53 -3.71 2.44
C VAL A 67 -17.24 -2.36 2.54
N LYS A 68 -17.16 -1.70 3.71
CA LYS A 68 -17.90 -0.47 4.00
C LYS A 68 -17.26 0.76 3.37
N GLU A 69 -15.94 0.88 3.51
CA GLU A 69 -15.16 1.99 2.95
C GLU A 69 -13.72 1.55 2.72
N LYS A 70 -13.09 2.03 1.64
CA LYS A 70 -11.67 1.75 1.36
C LYS A 70 -10.80 2.58 2.29
N VAL A 71 -10.67 2.15 3.54
CA VAL A 71 -9.89 2.89 4.52
C VAL A 71 -8.40 2.74 4.21
N ALA A 72 -7.65 3.84 4.31
CA ALA A 72 -6.20 3.84 4.23
C ALA A 72 -5.63 2.93 5.34
N ILE A 73 -5.01 1.83 4.94
CA ILE A 73 -4.32 0.94 5.87
C ILE A 73 -3.01 1.61 6.24
N ARG A 74 -2.59 1.64 7.52
CA ARG A 74 -1.26 2.13 7.91
C ARG A 74 -0.17 1.50 7.03
N GLY A 75 0.52 2.33 6.24
CA GLY A 75 1.59 1.91 5.32
C GLY A 75 1.16 1.66 3.86
N TYR A 76 -0.14 1.75 3.55
CA TYR A 76 -0.67 1.60 2.20
C TYR A 76 -1.73 2.65 1.89
N VAL A 77 -1.68 3.20 0.68
CA VAL A 77 -2.67 4.14 0.16
C VAL A 77 -3.42 3.47 -1.00
N TRP A 78 -4.72 3.71 -1.04
CA TRP A 78 -5.55 3.32 -2.17
C TRP A 78 -5.32 4.27 -3.34
N VAL A 79 -4.75 3.76 -4.43
CA VAL A 79 -4.67 4.47 -5.71
C VAL A 79 -5.72 3.86 -6.64
N GLY A 80 -6.91 4.47 -6.66
CA GLY A 80 -8.07 4.00 -7.41
C GLY A 80 -8.60 2.63 -6.92
N ARG A 81 -8.21 1.55 -7.60
CA ARG A 81 -8.58 0.16 -7.25
C ARG A 81 -7.41 -0.67 -6.70
N ILE A 82 -6.20 -0.13 -6.69
CA ILE A 82 -4.97 -0.85 -6.31
C ILE A 82 -4.48 -0.34 -4.95
N LEU A 83 -4.09 -1.26 -4.08
CA LEU A 83 -3.45 -0.95 -2.80
C LEU A 83 -1.94 -0.78 -3.05
N VAL A 84 -1.43 0.43 -2.91
CA VAL A 84 -0.02 0.77 -3.19
C VAL A 84 0.71 1.05 -1.86
N PRO A 85 1.89 0.46 -1.62
CA PRO A 85 2.68 0.78 -0.42
C PRO A 85 3.08 2.26 -0.41
N ASN A 86 3.04 2.90 0.78
CA ASN A 86 3.42 4.30 0.96
C ASN A 86 4.79 4.66 0.36
N PRO A 87 5.86 3.84 0.52
CA PRO A 87 7.17 4.14 -0.06
C PRO A 87 7.14 4.30 -1.59
N MET A 88 6.24 3.57 -2.26
CA MET A 88 6.15 3.58 -3.72
C MET A 88 5.49 4.85 -4.26
N LEU A 89 4.63 5.49 -3.48
CA LEU A 89 4.14 6.83 -3.82
C LEU A 89 5.25 7.87 -3.71
N TYR A 90 6.06 7.80 -2.64
CA TYR A 90 7.20 8.70 -2.48
C TYR A 90 8.23 8.53 -3.59
N SER A 91 8.50 7.29 -4.05
CA SER A 91 9.41 7.08 -5.17
C SER A 91 8.93 7.74 -6.47
N ILE A 92 7.62 7.80 -6.74
CA ILE A 92 7.08 8.50 -7.92
C ILE A 92 7.32 10.01 -7.81
N ILE A 93 7.10 10.60 -6.62
CA ILE A 93 7.36 12.02 -6.37
C ILE A 93 8.85 12.33 -6.56
N PHE A 94 9.74 11.54 -5.93
CA PHE A 94 11.19 11.69 -6.08
C PHE A 94 11.65 11.49 -7.52
N LEU A 95 11.00 10.62 -8.30
CA LEU A 95 11.28 10.49 -9.73
C LEU A 95 10.92 11.76 -10.50
N GLY A 96 9.79 12.38 -10.19
CA GLY A 96 9.39 13.66 -10.79
C GLY A 96 10.37 14.79 -10.43
N ILE A 97 10.82 14.84 -9.17
CA ILE A 97 11.85 15.78 -8.72
C ILE A 97 13.15 15.54 -9.49
N LEU A 98 13.61 14.28 -9.60
CA LEU A 98 14.82 13.93 -10.32
C LEU A 98 14.76 14.33 -11.80
N ILE A 99 13.63 14.09 -12.48
CA ILE A 99 13.44 14.53 -13.87
C ILE A 99 13.54 16.06 -13.96
N THR A 100 12.90 16.78 -13.04
CA THR A 100 12.94 18.24 -13.01
C THR A 100 14.36 18.74 -12.76
N GLU A 101 15.09 18.14 -11.82
CA GLU A 101 16.49 18.44 -11.55
C GLU A 101 17.36 18.22 -12.79
N LEU A 102 17.20 17.09 -13.48
CA LEU A 102 17.97 16.80 -14.71
C LEU A 102 17.66 17.80 -15.84
N VAL A 103 16.41 18.22 -15.99
CA VAL A 103 16.02 19.25 -16.99
C VAL A 103 16.64 20.59 -16.64
N VAL A 104 16.56 21.02 -15.38
CA VAL A 104 17.17 22.27 -14.91
C VAL A 104 18.69 22.21 -15.10
N LEU A 105 19.32 21.11 -14.72
CA LEU A 105 20.75 20.89 -14.89
C LEU A 105 21.14 20.97 -16.36
N ALA A 106 20.38 20.34 -17.27
CA ALA A 106 20.66 20.36 -18.70
C ALA A 106 20.57 21.77 -19.31
N ILE A 107 19.57 22.57 -18.90
CA ILE A 107 19.39 23.95 -19.37
C ILE A 107 20.51 24.85 -18.85
N HIS A 108 20.85 24.71 -17.57
CA HIS A 108 21.81 25.60 -16.89
C HIS A 108 23.26 25.11 -16.97
N PHE A 109 23.52 23.95 -17.57
CA PHE A 109 24.85 23.32 -17.60
C PHE A 109 25.93 24.21 -18.23
N SER A 110 25.59 24.97 -19.27
CA SER A 110 26.59 25.79 -19.99
C SER A 110 26.72 27.22 -19.46
N VAL A 111 25.76 27.70 -18.67
CA VAL A 111 25.65 29.12 -18.30
C VAL A 111 26.13 29.38 -16.86
N GLU A 112 25.98 28.41 -15.97
CA GLU A 112 26.18 28.61 -14.53
C GLU A 112 27.60 28.38 -14.03
N THR A 113 27.86 28.96 -12.85
CA THR A 113 29.14 28.87 -12.14
C THR A 113 29.47 27.44 -11.68
N GLN A 114 30.76 27.18 -11.44
CA GLN A 114 31.22 25.88 -10.96
C GLN A 114 30.67 25.52 -9.57
N GLU A 115 30.44 26.53 -8.72
CA GLU A 115 29.81 26.35 -7.42
C GLU A 115 28.37 25.86 -7.55
N PHE A 116 27.57 26.50 -8.40
CA PHE A 116 26.19 26.08 -8.67
C PHE A 116 26.12 24.62 -9.12
N LYS A 117 26.99 24.22 -10.07
CA LYS A 117 27.06 22.83 -10.55
C LYS A 117 27.38 21.84 -9.43
N THR A 118 28.31 22.19 -8.54
CA THR A 118 28.71 21.32 -7.44
C THR A 118 27.58 21.12 -6.44
N PHE A 119 26.90 22.21 -6.04
CA PHE A 119 25.73 22.13 -5.16
C PHE A 119 24.59 21.33 -5.80
N PHE A 120 24.33 21.55 -7.10
CA PHE A 120 23.25 20.87 -7.81
C PHE A 120 23.53 19.37 -7.97
N LEU A 121 24.78 18.96 -8.21
CA LEU A 121 25.18 17.56 -8.25
C LEU A 121 25.02 16.87 -6.89
N LEU A 122 25.35 17.56 -5.79
CA LEU A 122 25.12 17.03 -4.44
C LEU A 122 23.63 16.86 -4.14
N LEU A 123 22.80 17.84 -4.52
CA LEU A 123 21.34 17.73 -4.40
C LEU A 123 20.81 16.53 -5.18
N THR A 124 21.21 16.40 -6.45
CA THR A 124 20.83 15.29 -7.33
C THR A 124 21.24 13.94 -6.73
N LEU A 125 22.43 13.85 -6.13
CA LEU A 125 22.91 12.64 -5.47
C LEU A 125 22.00 12.22 -4.30
N ILE A 126 21.58 13.18 -3.46
CA ILE A 126 20.66 12.92 -2.35
C ILE A 126 19.28 12.49 -2.88
N THR A 127 18.78 13.16 -3.92
CA THR A 127 17.51 12.81 -4.57
C THR A 127 17.54 11.40 -5.15
N VAL A 128 18.63 11.00 -5.82
CA VAL A 128 18.83 9.63 -6.33
C VAL A 128 18.88 8.61 -5.19
N ALA A 129 19.62 8.90 -4.12
CA ALA A 129 19.69 8.01 -2.96
C ALA A 129 18.31 7.81 -2.30
N ALA A 130 17.53 8.89 -2.13
CA ALA A 130 16.17 8.84 -1.61
C ALA A 130 15.25 8.02 -2.54
N LEU A 131 15.31 8.25 -3.85
CA LEU A 131 14.55 7.51 -4.84
C LEU A 131 14.81 6.00 -4.75
N ILE A 132 16.09 5.61 -4.68
CA ILE A 132 16.49 4.20 -4.56
C ILE A 132 15.95 3.59 -3.26
N LEU A 133 16.11 4.29 -2.12
CA LEU A 133 15.64 3.81 -0.83
C LEU A 133 14.13 3.54 -0.85
N PHE A 134 13.34 4.52 -1.32
CA PHE A 134 11.89 4.39 -1.37
C PHE A 134 11.42 3.37 -2.41
N ALA A 135 12.09 3.28 -3.56
CA ALA A 135 11.79 2.27 -4.57
C ALA A 135 12.08 0.85 -4.05
N VAL A 136 13.23 0.62 -3.41
CA VAL A 136 13.59 -0.68 -2.83
C VAL A 136 12.62 -1.07 -1.73
N GLU A 137 12.29 -0.16 -0.81
CA GLU A 137 11.34 -0.46 0.27
C GLU A 137 9.93 -0.71 -0.27
N GLY A 138 9.50 0.06 -1.28
CA GLY A 138 8.23 -0.16 -1.98
C GLY A 138 8.16 -1.53 -2.66
N LEU A 139 9.22 -1.91 -3.38
CA LEU A 139 9.33 -3.22 -4.02
C LEU A 139 9.36 -4.36 -3.00
N ARG A 140 10.09 -4.20 -1.88
CA ARG A 140 10.11 -5.19 -0.79
C ARG A 140 8.74 -5.39 -0.17
N MET A 141 7.98 -4.31 0.05
CA MET A 141 6.61 -4.39 0.56
C MET A 141 5.67 -5.08 -0.44
N LEU A 142 5.78 -4.77 -1.74
CA LEU A 142 5.02 -5.47 -2.79
C LEU A 142 5.37 -6.97 -2.86
N ALA A 143 6.66 -7.32 -2.77
CA ALA A 143 7.09 -8.71 -2.77
C ALA A 143 6.53 -9.49 -1.59
N LYS A 144 6.50 -8.90 -0.38
CA LYS A 144 5.86 -9.50 0.81
C LYS A 144 4.36 -9.74 0.62
N ILE A 145 3.65 -8.84 -0.05
CA ILE A 145 2.23 -9.05 -0.36
C ILE A 145 2.04 -10.20 -1.34
N ARG A 146 2.87 -10.27 -2.39
CA ARG A 146 2.75 -11.28 -3.45
C ARG A 146 3.06 -12.70 -2.96
N ILE A 147 4.11 -12.85 -2.15
CA ILE A 147 4.53 -14.16 -1.62
C ILE A 147 3.44 -14.74 -0.69
N ARG A 148 2.82 -13.92 0.15
CA ARG A 148 1.78 -14.38 1.10
C ARG A 148 0.46 -14.81 0.45
N GLN A 149 0.29 -14.55 -0.85
CA GLN A 149 -0.86 -15.04 -1.63
C GLN A 149 -0.56 -16.33 -2.40
N ALA A 150 0.70 -16.76 -2.48
CA ALA A 150 1.10 -17.99 -3.14
C ALA A 150 1.13 -19.22 -2.21
N ASP A 151 1.10 -19.01 -0.89
CA ASP A 151 0.93 -20.03 0.16
C ASP A 151 -0.53 -20.04 0.68
#